data_AF-A0A0S3K715-F1
#
_entry.id   AF-A0A0S3K715-F1
#
_cell.length_a   1.000
_cell.length_b   1.000
_cell.length_c   1.000
_cell.angle_alpha   90.00
_cell.angle_beta   90.00
_cell.angle_gamma   90.00
#
_symmetry.space_group_name_H-M   'P 1'
#
loop_
_entity.id
_entity.type
_entity.pdbx_description
1 polymer ?
#
loop_
_entity_poly.entity_id
_entity_poly.type
_entity_poly.pdbx_seq_one_letter_code
_entity_poly.pdbx_strand_id
1 'polypeptide(L)'
;MSGIKSSVTVAGGVSALFSQAASGFSSVNEAVSKAERTTVSGNNNAKNSLTSIHSRGQRVSNVLARDGNNIHSVAKEFSEIDQKIKRSFDLPLFSPNLGGGSRS
;
A
#
# COMPACT_ATOMS: atom_id res chain seq x y z
N MET A 1 17.26 17.13 17.16
CA MET A 1 17.18 15.93 16.30
C MET A 1 15.86 15.98 15.53
N SER A 2 15.92 16.21 14.21
CA SER A 2 14.76 16.02 13.34
C SER A 2 14.48 14.51 13.29
N GLY A 3 13.57 14.04 14.13
CA GLY A 3 13.27 12.62 14.26
C GLY A 3 12.79 12.05 12.93
N ILE A 4 13.22 10.83 12.62
CA ILE A 4 12.63 10.04 11.54
C ILE A 4 11.11 10.04 11.80
N LYS A 5 10.35 10.58 10.84
CA LYS A 5 8.89 10.63 10.89
C LYS A 5 8.38 9.63 9.87
N SER A 6 8.32 8.36 10.24
CA SER A 6 7.54 7.39 9.50
C SER A 6 6.09 7.86 9.44
N SER A 7 5.65 8.30 8.26
CA SER A 7 4.30 8.84 8.06
C SER A 7 3.32 7.70 7.77
N VAL A 8 3.19 6.77 8.72
CA VAL A 8 2.27 5.63 8.65
C VAL A 8 0.87 6.07 8.30
N THR A 9 0.44 7.20 8.84
CA THR A 9 -0.87 7.79 8.56
C THR A 9 -1.01 8.17 7.09
N VAL A 10 0.01 8.82 6.49
CA VAL A 10 -0.02 9.19 5.07
C VAL A 10 0.03 7.95 4.18
N ALA A 11 0.94 7.02 4.47
CA ALA A 11 1.05 5.77 3.70
C ALA A 11 -0.20 4.89 3.83
N GLY A 12 -0.82 4.84 5.01
CA GLY A 12 -2.10 4.19 5.22
C GLY A 12 -3.22 4.85 4.40
N GLY A 13 -3.27 6.18 4.36
CA GLY A 13 -4.20 6.91 3.51
C GLY A 13 -4.00 6.62 2.01
N VAL A 14 -2.75 6.63 1.53
CA VAL A 14 -2.42 6.28 0.14
C VAL A 14 -2.79 4.83 -0.17
N SER A 15 -2.46 3.88 0.71
CA SER A 15 -2.85 2.47 0.55
C SER A 15 -4.37 2.30 0.47
N ALA A 16 -5.13 3.02 1.29
CA ALA A 16 -6.58 3.00 1.26
C ALA A 16 -7.13 3.52 -0.08
N LEU A 17 -6.57 4.61 -0.61
CA LEU A 17 -6.93 5.13 -1.93
C LEU A 17 -6.62 4.14 -3.05
N PHE A 18 -5.46 3.47 -3.00
CA PHE A 18 -5.10 2.42 -3.97
C PHE A 18 -6.06 1.23 -3.89
N SER A 19 -6.43 0.81 -2.67
CA SER A 19 -7.40 -0.26 -2.45
C SER A 19 -8.78 0.12 -2.98
N GLN A 20 -9.22 1.36 -2.75
CA GLN A 20 -10.49 1.86 -3.26
C GLN A 20 -10.49 1.94 -4.79
N ALA A 21 -9.38 2.41 -5.39
CA ALA A 21 -9.21 2.43 -6.84
C ALA A 21 -9.21 1.02 -7.45
N ALA A 22 -8.52 0.06 -6.82
CA ALA A 22 -8.51 -1.34 -7.25
C ALA A 22 -9.92 -1.94 -7.25
N SER A 23 -10.68 -1.73 -6.17
CA SER A 23 -12.05 -2.20 -6.03
C SER A 23 -13.00 -1.55 -7.03
N GLY A 24 -12.90 -0.23 -7.21
CA GLY A 24 -13.71 0.51 -8.19
C GLY A 24 -13.41 0.10 -9.63
N PHE A 25 -12.16 -0.22 -9.94
CA PHE A 25 -11.80 -0.72 -11.25
C PHE A 25 -12.26 -2.15 -11.49
N SER A 26 -12.21 -3.01 -10.45
CA SER A 26 -12.73 -4.37 -10.53
C SER A 26 -14.23 -4.38 -10.80
N SER A 27 -15.01 -3.49 -10.16
CA SER A 27 -16.47 -3.46 -10.30
C SER A 27 -16.96 -2.98 -11.67
N VAL A 28 -16.19 -2.14 -12.37
CA VAL A 28 -16.53 -1.71 -13.74
C VAL A 28 -15.97 -2.66 -14.80
N ASN A 29 -15.01 -3.50 -14.42
CA ASN A 29 -14.38 -4.49 -15.30
C ASN A 29 -15.08 -5.85 -15.25
N GLU A 30 -16.34 -5.89 -14.82
CA GLU A 30 -17.15 -7.10 -14.82
C GLU A 30 -17.32 -7.67 -16.23
N ALA A 31 -17.47 -8.99 -16.30
CA ALA A 31 -17.65 -9.68 -17.57
C ALA A 31 -18.96 -9.24 -18.24
N VAL A 32 -18.85 -8.54 -19.37
CA VAL A 32 -20.02 -8.13 -20.16
C VAL A 32 -20.57 -9.33 -20.92
N SER A 33 -21.89 -9.49 -20.91
CA SER A 33 -22.59 -10.50 -21.70
C SER A 33 -22.30 -10.34 -23.19
N LYS A 34 -21.72 -11.39 -23.79
CA LYS A 34 -21.38 -11.44 -25.21
C LYS A 34 -22.57 -11.95 -26.02
N ALA A 35 -22.84 -11.33 -27.17
CA ALA A 35 -23.80 -11.85 -28.13
C ALA A 35 -23.20 -13.04 -28.87
N GLU A 36 -23.37 -14.25 -28.33
CA GLU A 36 -22.67 -15.43 -28.85
C GLU A 36 -23.15 -15.91 -30.23
N ARG A 37 -24.42 -15.65 -30.57
CA ARG A 37 -25.11 -16.22 -31.74
C ARG A 37 -24.87 -15.48 -33.07
N THR A 38 -24.18 -14.34 -33.06
CA THR A 38 -23.97 -13.51 -34.26
C THR A 38 -22.56 -13.69 -34.78
N THR A 39 -22.41 -14.07 -36.05
CA THR A 39 -21.11 -14.34 -36.70
C THR A 39 -20.60 -13.20 -37.58
N VAL A 40 -21.30 -12.05 -37.57
CA VAL A 40 -20.89 -10.84 -38.30
C VAL A 40 -19.53 -10.37 -37.78
N SER A 41 -18.61 -10.00 -38.67
CA SER A 41 -17.21 -9.69 -38.28
C SER A 41 -17.10 -8.60 -37.21
N GLY A 42 -17.98 -7.60 -37.24
CA GLY A 42 -18.06 -6.57 -36.20
C GLY A 42 -18.32 -7.13 -34.80
N ASN A 43 -19.11 -8.19 -34.68
CA ASN A 43 -19.36 -8.87 -33.41
C ASN A 43 -18.13 -9.64 -32.91
N ASN A 44 -17.40 -10.31 -33.81
CA ASN A 44 -16.15 -10.98 -33.45
C ASN A 44 -15.10 -9.98 -32.94
N ASN A 45 -14.98 -8.82 -33.60
CA ASN A 45 -14.12 -7.73 -33.14
C ASN A 45 -14.54 -7.22 -31.75
N ALA A 46 -15.85 -7.03 -31.53
CA ALA A 46 -16.37 -6.61 -30.22
C ALA A 46 -16.08 -7.65 -29.12
N LYS A 47 -16.26 -8.95 -29.37
CA LYS A 47 -15.93 -10.02 -28.42
C LYS A 47 -14.44 -10.04 -28.04
N ASN A 48 -13.56 -9.83 -29.01
CA ASN A 48 -12.12 -9.78 -28.79
C ASN A 48 -11.72 -8.53 -27.98
N SER A 49 -12.31 -7.38 -28.29
CA SER A 49 -12.11 -6.14 -27.54
C SER A 49 -12.59 -6.27 -26.09
N LEU A 50 -13.78 -6.84 -25.86
CA LEU A 50 -14.29 -7.09 -24.51
C LEU A 50 -13.37 -8.00 -23.70
N THR A 51 -12.87 -9.08 -24.31
CA THR A 51 -11.93 -9.99 -23.64
C THR A 51 -10.62 -9.29 -23.30
N SER A 52 -10.11 -8.46 -24.21
CA SER A 52 -8.88 -7.70 -24.01
C SER A 52 -9.03 -6.65 -22.91
N ILE A 53 -10.14 -5.91 -22.89
CA ILE A 53 -10.44 -4.92 -21.85
C ILE A 53 -10.56 -5.62 -20.51
N HIS A 54 -11.30 -6.73 -20.42
CA HIS A 54 -11.45 -7.50 -19.18
C HIS A 54 -10.09 -7.94 -18.61
N SER A 55 -9.23 -8.52 -19.45
CA SER A 55 -7.89 -8.99 -19.04
C SER A 55 -6.98 -7.84 -18.58
N ARG A 56 -6.93 -6.75 -19.34
CA ARG A 56 -6.14 -5.55 -18.97
C ARG A 56 -6.70 -4.91 -17.71
N GLY A 57 -8.02 -4.92 -17.59
CA GLY A 57 -8.82 -4.52 -16.46
C GLY A 57 -8.35 -5.13 -15.14
N GLN A 58 -8.39 -6.46 -15.11
CA GLN A 58 -7.94 -7.27 -13.97
C GLN A 58 -6.47 -7.00 -13.65
N ARG A 59 -5.60 -6.87 -14.66
CA ARG A 59 -4.18 -6.60 -14.44
C ARG A 59 -3.95 -5.28 -13.71
N VAL A 60 -4.67 -4.22 -14.08
CA VAL A 60 -4.54 -2.90 -13.42
C VAL A 60 -5.06 -2.98 -11.98
N SER A 61 -6.25 -3.58 -11.76
CA SER A 61 -6.80 -3.74 -10.41
C SER A 61 -5.82 -4.50 -9.48
N ASN A 62 -5.23 -5.58 -9.98
CA ASN A 62 -4.24 -6.37 -9.23
C ASN A 62 -2.97 -5.57 -8.89
N VAL A 63 -2.46 -4.76 -9.82
CA VAL A 63 -1.27 -3.93 -9.56
C VAL A 63 -1.58 -2.86 -8.52
N LEU A 64 -2.74 -2.20 -8.59
CA LEU A 64 -3.16 -1.21 -7.61
C LEU A 64 -3.29 -1.82 -6.21
N ALA A 65 -3.94 -2.98 -6.09
CA ALA A 65 -4.06 -3.68 -4.81
C ALA A 65 -2.70 -4.07 -4.23
N ARG A 66 -1.80 -4.62 -5.07
CA ARG A 66 -0.45 -5.00 -4.66
C ARG A 66 0.37 -3.79 -4.20
N ASP A 67 0.37 -2.72 -4.97
CA ASP A 67 1.18 -1.55 -4.66
C ASP A 67 0.64 -0.82 -3.42
N GLY A 68 -0.68 -0.77 -3.23
CA GLY A 68 -1.29 -0.30 -1.97
C GLY A 68 -0.80 -1.10 -0.76
N ASN A 69 -0.87 -2.43 -0.83
CA ASN A 69 -0.39 -3.32 0.24
C ASN A 69 1.11 -3.12 0.54
N ASN A 70 1.94 -2.96 -0.49
CA ASN A 70 3.38 -2.73 -0.32
C ASN A 70 3.65 -1.40 0.38
N ILE A 71 2.96 -0.33 -0.01
CA ILE A 71 3.08 0.99 0.64
C ILE A 71 2.71 0.90 2.11
N HIS A 72 1.62 0.21 2.44
CA HIS A 72 1.20 0.01 3.81
C HIS A 72 2.22 -0.79 4.63
N SER A 73 2.75 -1.89 4.08
CA SER A 73 3.74 -2.75 4.74
C SER A 73 5.02 -1.99 5.06
N VAL A 74 5.60 -1.33 4.05
CA VAL A 74 6.86 -0.58 4.21
C VAL A 74 6.71 0.53 5.25
N ALA A 75 5.58 1.23 5.27
CA ALA A 75 5.33 2.26 6.27
C ALA A 75 5.24 1.70 7.69
N LYS A 76 4.64 0.52 7.85
CA LYS A 76 4.59 -0.18 9.14
C LYS A 76 6.00 -0.56 9.59
N GLU A 77 6.82 -1.14 8.72
CA GLU A 77 8.21 -1.51 9.02
C GLU A 77 9.03 -0.29 9.48
N PHE A 78 8.93 0.85 8.77
CA PHE A 78 9.59 2.08 9.18
C PHE A 78 9.10 2.59 10.55
N SER A 79 7.80 2.47 10.85
CA SER A 79 7.26 2.83 12.17
C SER A 79 7.83 1.99 13.30
N GLU A 80 7.97 0.68 13.07
CA GLU A 80 8.54 -0.24 14.06
C GLU A 80 10.01 0.08 14.31
N ILE A 81 10.77 0.44 13.27
CA ILE A 81 12.15 0.90 13.39
C ILE A 81 12.22 2.22 14.18
N ASP A 82 11.37 3.19 13.88
CA ASP A 82 11.30 4.46 14.62
C ASP A 82 11.01 4.25 16.11
N GLN A 83 10.10 3.33 16.43
CA GLN A 83 9.79 2.98 17.81
C GLN A 83 10.98 2.31 18.52
N LYS A 84 11.69 1.40 17.85
CA LYS A 84 12.91 0.79 18.39
C LYS A 84 13.97 1.84 18.68
N ILE A 85 14.21 2.76 17.74
CA ILE A 85 15.17 3.86 17.91
C ILE A 85 14.78 4.74 19.09
N LYS A 86 13.52 5.16 19.20
CA LYS A 86 13.02 5.95 20.34
C LYS A 86 13.27 5.25 21.67
N ARG A 87 12.90 3.96 21.79
CA ARG A 87 13.14 3.17 23.00
C ARG A 87 14.63 3.06 23.36
N SER A 88 15.51 2.94 22.37
CA SER A 88 16.95 2.93 22.61
C SER A 88 17.49 4.24 23.17
N PHE A 89 16.87 5.37 22.83
CA PHE A 89 17.20 6.69 23.39
C PHE A 89 16.53 6.94 24.76
N ASP A 90 15.37 6.34 25.02
CA ASP A 90 14.66 6.43 26.31
C ASP A 90 15.23 5.48 27.39
N LEU A 91 16.11 4.54 27.03
CA LEU A 91 16.88 3.75 28.00
C LEU A 91 17.90 4.66 28.71
N PRO A 92 18.05 4.58 30.05
CA PRO A 92 19.00 5.39 30.79
C PRO A 92 20.43 4.87 30.56
N LEU A 93 20.98 5.12 29.37
CA LEU A 93 22.39 4.87 29.08
C LEU A 93 23.31 6.02 29.55
N PHE A 94 22.73 7.09 30.09
CA PHE A 94 23.44 8.15 30.79
C PHE A 94 22.64 8.60 32.01
N SER A 95 22.65 7.79 33.07
CA SER A 95 22.69 8.39 34.40
C SER A 95 24.13 8.84 34.62
N PRO A 96 24.47 10.13 34.59
CA PRO A 96 25.77 10.57 35.07
C PRO A 96 25.75 10.34 36.57
N ASN A 97 26.10 9.14 37.00
CA ASN A 97 26.40 8.87 38.38
C ASN A 97 27.78 9.52 38.63
N LEU A 98 27.80 10.84 38.72
CA LEU A 98 28.92 11.60 39.26
C LEU A 98 28.95 11.30 40.75
N GLY A 99 29.55 10.16 41.07
CA GLY A 99 30.08 9.88 42.39
C GLY A 99 31.12 10.93 42.73
N GLY A 100 30.73 11.92 43.51
CA GLY A 100 31.62 12.87 44.17
C GLY A 100 31.31 12.82 45.65
N GLY A 101 32.07 12.00 46.36
CA GLY A 101 31.88 11.75 47.79
C GLY A 101 32.00 13.00 48.64
N SER A 102 31.19 13.00 49.70
CA SER A 102 31.36 13.82 50.89
C SER A 102 32.82 13.84 51.36
N ARG A 103 33.41 15.02 51.49
CA ARG A 103 34.51 15.29 52.42
C ARG A 103 34.29 16.67 53.05
N SER A 104 33.88 16.60 54.32
CA SER A 104 34.18 17.48 55.48
C SER A 104 34.41 18.97 55.21
#